data_AF-A0A8T2UED4-F1
#
_entry.id   AF-A0A8T2UED4-F1
#
_cell.length_a   1.000
_cell.length_b   1.000
_cell.length_c   1.000
_cell.angle_alpha   90.00
_cell.angle_beta   90.00
_cell.angle_gamma   90.00
#
_symmetry.space_group_name_H-M   'P 1'
#
loop_
_entity.id
_entity.type
_entity.pdbx_description
1 polymer ?
#
loop_
_entity_poly.entity_id
_entity_poly.type
_entity_poly.pdbx_seq_one_letter_code
_entity_poly.pdbx_strand_id
1 'polypeptide(L)'
;MPLPLKEGLWLNTLLEETKLVPNQPLLLHCDNISFIILVKNLKHSEKTKHIALKLQFIREMVQDGKAKLVHVRTPYQWANFLTKSLPKAEHLECCAQAGLIRT
;
A
#
# COMPACT_ATOMS: atom_id res chain seq x y z
N MET A 1 4.48 -6.22 -1.59
CA MET A 1 3.71 -5.02 -1.99
C MET A 1 2.82 -5.11 -3.24
N PRO A 2 2.82 -6.14 -4.11
CA PRO A 2 1.86 -6.17 -5.22
C PRO A 2 0.47 -6.74 -4.83
N LEU A 3 0.41 -7.60 -3.81
CA LEU A 3 -0.84 -8.22 -3.36
C LEU A 3 -1.82 -7.19 -2.76
N PRO A 4 -1.38 -6.29 -1.83
CA PRO A 4 -2.30 -5.30 -1.27
C PRO A 4 -2.86 -4.31 -2.30
N LEU A 5 -2.10 -4.01 -3.37
CA LEU A 5 -2.58 -3.17 -4.46
C LEU A 5 -3.68 -3.86 -5.26
N LYS A 6 -3.51 -5.14 -5.62
CA LYS A 6 -4.53 -5.87 -6.39
C LYS A 6 -5.83 -6.03 -5.61
N GLU A 7 -5.72 -6.41 -4.33
CA GLU A 7 -6.87 -6.58 -3.45
C GLU A 7 -7.58 -5.25 -3.20
N GLY A 8 -6.82 -4.17 -2.96
CA GLY A 8 -7.38 -2.83 -2.79
C GLY A 8 -8.05 -2.28 -4.05
N LEU A 9 -7.49 -2.52 -5.23
CA LEU A 9 -8.12 -2.15 -6.50
C LEU A 9 -9.42 -2.92 -6.72
N TRP A 10 -9.43 -4.22 -6.44
CA TRP A 10 -10.63 -5.04 -6.53
C TRP A 10 -11.73 -4.55 -5.57
N LEU A 11 -11.37 -4.23 -4.33
CA LEU A 11 -12.30 -3.64 -3.36
C LEU A 11 -12.83 -2.27 -3.82
N ASN A 12 -11.98 -1.41 -4.39
CA ASN A 12 -12.43 -0.14 -4.96
C ASN A 12 -13.45 -0.37 -6.08
N THR A 13 -13.17 -1.29 -7.01
CA THR A 13 -14.12 -1.64 -8.08
C THR A 13 -15.46 -2.12 -7.51
N LEU A 14 -15.44 -2.99 -6.49
CA LEU A 14 -16.66 -3.45 -5.83
C LEU A 14 -17.44 -2.32 -5.14
N LEU A 15 -16.74 -1.39 -4.49
CA LEU A 15 -17.35 -0.23 -3.83
C LEU A 15 -17.95 0.77 -4.84
N GLU A 16 -17.33 0.91 -6.01
CA GLU A 16 -17.85 1.71 -7.11
C GLU A 16 -19.12 1.09 -7.70
N GLU A 17 -19.14 -0.24 -7.92
CA GLU A 17 -20.33 -0.96 -8.42
C GLU A 17 -21.53 -0.84 -7.47
N THR A 18 -21.27 -0.86 -6.17
CA THR A 18 -22.31 -0.71 -5.13
C THR A 18 -22.75 0.75 -4.93
N LYS A 19 -22.09 1.72 -5.58
CA LYS A 19 -22.33 3.17 -5.44
C LYS A 19 -22.22 3.69 -4.00
N LEU A 20 -21.55 2.94 -3.12
CA LEU A 20 -21.38 3.30 -1.71
C LEU A 20 -20.28 4.34 -1.52
N VAL A 21 -19.27 4.32 -2.39
CA VAL A 21 -18.10 5.20 -2.31
C VAL A 21 -17.81 5.75 -3.71
N PRO A 22 -17.51 7.06 -3.85
CA PRO A 22 -17.08 7.61 -5.13
C PRO A 22 -15.77 6.98 -5.60
N ASN A 23 -15.60 6.86 -6.92
CA ASN A 23 -14.34 6.41 -7.51
C ASN A 23 -13.23 7.37 -7.10
N GLN A 24 -12.28 6.86 -6.30
CA GLN A 24 -11.14 7.61 -5.81
C GLN A 24 -9.88 6.74 -5.88
N PRO A 25 -8.70 7.36 -6.11
CA PRO A 25 -7.44 6.65 -6.15
C PRO A 25 -7.20 5.88 -4.85
N LEU A 26 -6.81 4.61 -4.96
CA LEU A 26 -6.42 3.81 -3.81
C LEU A 26 -5.15 4.40 -3.17
N LEU A 27 -5.24 4.77 -1.90
CA LEU A 27 -4.08 5.25 -1.13
C LEU A 27 -3.26 4.06 -0.62
N LEU A 28 -2.02 3.95 -1.09
CA LEU A 28 -1.06 2.95 -0.64
C LEU A 28 -0.02 3.57 0.29
N HIS A 29 -0.12 3.27 1.58
CA HIS A 29 0.83 3.71 2.59
C HIS A 29 2.07 2.81 2.60
N CYS A 30 3.26 3.41 2.44
CA CYS A 30 4.54 2.72 2.37
C CYS A 30 5.58 3.36 3.30
N ASP A 31 6.26 2.56 4.11
CA ASP A 31 7.38 3.01 4.95
C ASP A 31 8.74 2.93 4.26
N ASN A 32 8.84 2.12 3.21
CA ASN A 32 10.06 2.00 2.42
C ASN A 32 10.19 3.14 1.39
N ILE A 33 10.90 4.21 1.78
CA ILE A 33 11.17 5.37 0.92
C ILE A 33 11.88 4.95 -0.38
N SER A 34 12.85 4.03 -0.31
CA SER A 34 13.57 3.54 -1.50
C SER A 34 12.61 2.91 -2.52
N PHE A 35 11.59 2.18 -2.05
CA PHE A 35 10.55 1.64 -2.92
C PHE A 35 9.69 2.73 -3.55
N ILE A 36 9.27 3.75 -2.77
CA ILE A 36 8.51 4.90 -3.29
C ILE A 36 9.31 5.62 -4.37
N ILE A 37 10.58 5.91 -4.11
CA ILE A 37 11.49 6.55 -5.06
C ILE A 37 11.63 5.68 -6.31
N LEU A 38 11.76 4.36 -6.15
CA LEU A 38 11.90 3.44 -7.28
C LEU A 38 10.63 3.39 -8.15
N VAL A 39 9.45 3.47 -7.56
CA VAL A 39 8.18 3.55 -8.31
C VAL A 39 8.05 4.91 -9.02
N LYS A 40 8.46 6.01 -8.37
CA LYS A 40 8.36 7.37 -8.95
C LYS A 40 9.43 7.67 -10.01
N ASN A 41 10.63 7.14 -9.87
CA ASN A 41 11.72 7.40 -10.81
C ASN A 41 11.60 6.49 -12.04
N LEU A 42 11.22 7.11 -13.15
CA LEU A 42 10.98 6.48 -14.47
C LEU A 42 12.25 5.95 -15.15
N LYS A 43 13.45 6.16 -14.58
CA LYS A 43 14.70 5.73 -15.22
C LYS A 43 14.90 4.23 -15.04
N HIS A 44 14.79 3.51 -16.15
CA HIS A 44 15.05 2.07 -16.27
C HIS A 44 16.40 1.71 -15.62
N SER A 45 16.36 0.90 -14.56
CA SER A 45 17.52 0.10 -14.17
C SER A 45 17.24 -1.33 -14.62
N GLU A 46 17.99 -1.81 -15.59
CA GLU A 46 17.86 -3.15 -16.20
C GLU A 46 18.14 -4.32 -15.23
N LYS A 47 18.42 -4.05 -13.96
CA LYS A 47 19.03 -5.03 -13.04
C LYS A 47 18.07 -5.80 -12.13
N THR A 48 16.77 -5.91 -12.42
CA THR A 48 15.88 -6.66 -11.50
C THR A 48 14.69 -7.36 -12.16
N LYS A 49 14.95 -8.35 -13.05
CA LYS A 49 13.91 -9.06 -13.82
C LYS A 49 12.77 -9.68 -12.99
N HIS A 50 13.04 -10.25 -11.80
CA HIS A 50 12.00 -10.86 -10.96
C HIS A 50 11.13 -9.87 -10.18
N ILE A 51 11.63 -8.65 -9.95
CA ILE A 51 10.89 -7.58 -9.26
C ILE A 51 10.25 -6.63 -10.29
N ALA A 52 10.78 -6.62 -11.53
CA ALA A 52 10.36 -5.75 -12.62
C ALA A 52 8.87 -5.83 -12.91
N LEU A 53 8.28 -7.03 -13.04
CA LEU A 53 6.84 -7.18 -13.34
C LEU A 53 5.96 -6.61 -12.23
N LYS A 54 6.31 -6.86 -10.96
CA LYS A 54 5.55 -6.37 -9.79
C LYS A 54 5.66 -4.85 -9.67
N LEU A 55 6.85 -4.31 -9.93
CA LEU A 55 7.10 -2.87 -9.94
C LEU A 55 6.41 -2.18 -11.09
N GLN A 56 6.47 -2.77 -12.28
CA GLN A 56 5.82 -2.24 -13.48
C GLN A 56 4.32 -2.13 -13.27
N PHE A 57 3.67 -3.17 -12.73
CA PHE A 57 2.24 -3.10 -12.40
C PHE A 57 1.91 -1.96 -11.42
N ILE A 58 2.69 -1.81 -10.35
CA ILE A 58 2.47 -0.72 -9.37
C ILE A 58 2.70 0.64 -10.01
N ARG A 59 3.70 0.76 -10.89
CA ARG A 59 3.99 1.98 -11.65
C ARG A 59 2.83 2.35 -12.58
N GLU A 60 2.32 1.39 -13.35
CA GLU A 60 1.19 1.58 -14.26
C GLU A 60 -0.05 2.06 -13.50
N MET A 61 -0.40 1.43 -12.37
CA MET A 61 -1.56 1.85 -11.58
C MET A 61 -1.40 3.24 -10.95
N VAL A 62 -0.17 3.66 -10.63
CA VAL A 62 0.12 5.01 -10.14
C VAL A 62 0.09 6.04 -11.28
N GLN A 63 0.59 5.69 -12.47
CA GLN A 63 0.55 6.54 -13.65
C GLN A 63 -0.88 6.75 -14.18
N ASP A 64 -1.69 5.69 -14.17
CA ASP A 64 -3.11 5.71 -14.50
C ASP A 64 -3.96 6.52 -13.49
N GLY A 65 -3.38 6.94 -12.37
CA GLY A 65 -4.09 7.64 -11.30
C GLY A 65 -5.06 6.74 -10.51
N LYS A 66 -5.01 5.41 -10.69
CA LYS A 66 -5.83 4.44 -9.95
C LYS A 66 -5.32 4.22 -8.53
N ALA A 67 -4.04 4.45 -8.30
CA ALA A 67 -3.41 4.34 -6.99
C ALA A 67 -2.45 5.50 -6.71
N LYS A 68 -2.25 5.83 -5.44
CA LYS A 68 -1.29 6.86 -5.00
C LYS A 68 -0.43 6.31 -3.88
N LEU A 69 0.89 6.33 -4.07
CA LEU A 69 1.84 5.98 -3.01
C LEU A 69 2.05 7.15 -2.06
N VAL A 70 1.81 6.91 -0.77
CA VAL A 70 2.01 7.87 0.33
C VAL A 70 3.05 7.32 1.28
N HIS A 71 4.04 8.14 1.64
CA HIS A 71 5.01 7.74 2.65
C HIS A 71 4.38 7.80 4.04
N VAL A 72 4.59 6.75 4.84
CA VAL A 72 4.26 6.72 6.26
C VAL A 72 5.51 6.31 7.03
N ARG A 73 5.81 6.90 8.18
CA ARG A 73 6.96 6.43 8.98
C ARG A 73 6.64 5.04 9.54
N THR A 74 7.66 4.19 9.69
CA THR A 74 7.49 2.81 10.18
C THR A 74 6.63 2.69 11.46
N PRO A 75 6.78 3.54 12.49
CA PRO A 75 5.92 3.45 13.68
C PRO A 75 4.43 3.67 13.40
N TYR A 76 4.11 4.41 12.34
CA TYR A 76 2.74 4.73 11.93
C TYR A 76 2.22 3.81 10.82
N GLN A 77 3.00 2.81 10.40
CA GLN A 77 2.53 1.80 9.46
C GLN A 77 1.76 0.74 10.25
N TRP A 78 0.45 0.93 10.39
CA TRP A 78 -0.40 0.04 11.18
C TRP A 78 -0.36 -1.39 10.68
N ALA A 79 -0.15 -1.62 9.37
CA ALA A 79 -0.02 -2.98 8.81
C ALA A 79 1.22 -3.77 9.32
N ASN A 80 2.12 -3.15 10.09
CA ASN A 80 3.28 -3.84 10.65
C ASN A 80 2.88 -4.99 11.59
N PHE A 81 1.79 -4.88 12.36
CA PHE A 81 1.37 -5.96 13.25
C PHE A 81 1.00 -7.25 12.50
N LEU A 82 0.60 -7.14 11.23
CA LEU A 82 0.25 -8.29 10.38
C LEU A 82 1.47 -8.98 9.77
N THR A 83 2.63 -8.31 9.74
CA THR A 83 3.79 -8.77 8.94
C THR A 83 5.08 -8.89 9.76
N LYS A 84 5.12 -8.34 10.98
CA LYS A 84 6.29 -8.30 11.86
C LYS A 84 5.90 -8.74 13.26
N SER A 85 6.83 -9.38 13.97
CA SER A 85 6.72 -9.59 15.41
C SER A 85 7.07 -8.28 16.12
N LEU A 86 6.07 -7.57 16.63
CA LEU A 86 6.22 -6.31 17.37
C LEU A 86 6.18 -6.53 18.88
N PRO A 87 6.84 -5.68 19.69
CA PRO A 87 6.61 -5.63 21.13
C PRO A 87 5.13 -5.40 21.45
N LYS A 88 4.66 -5.93 22.60
CA LYS A 88 3.25 -5.89 22.99
C LYS A 88 2.63 -4.49 22.92
N ALA A 89 3.35 -3.46 23.33
CA ALA A 89 2.87 -2.08 23.29
C ALA A 89 2.58 -1.61 21.85
N GLU A 90 3.58 -1.72 20.97
CA GLU A 90 3.44 -1.33 19.56
C GLU A 90 2.38 -2.15 18.81
N HIS A 91 2.27 -3.44 19.13
CA HIS A 91 1.22 -4.30 18.57
C HIS A 91 -0.18 -3.80 18.96
N LEU A 92 -0.40 -3.48 20.25
CA LEU A 92 -1.68 -2.98 20.74
C LEU A 92 -2.02 -1.61 20.14
N GLU A 93 -1.04 -0.71 20.03
CA GLU A 93 -1.23 0.58 19.37
C GLU A 93 -1.68 0.40 17.91
N CYS A 94 -1.00 -0.47 17.15
CA CYS A 94 -1.39 -0.74 15.76
C CYS A 94 -2.79 -1.38 15.65
N CYS A 95 -3.16 -2.29 16.56
CA CYS A 95 -4.50 -2.88 16.60
C CYS A 95 -5.59 -1.85 16.94
N ALA A 96 -5.31 -0.92 17.86
CA ALA A 96 -6.22 0.17 18.20
C ALA A 96 -6.46 1.08 16.99
N GLN A 97 -5.39 1.48 16.30
CA GLN A 97 -5.50 2.31 15.09
C GLN A 97 -6.22 1.61 13.93
N ALA A 98 -6.09 0.28 13.83
CA ALA A 98 -6.83 -0.54 12.87
C ALA A 98 -8.31 -0.78 13.26
N GLY A 99 -8.77 -0.26 14.41
CA GLY A 99 -10.14 -0.45 14.89
C GLY A 99 -10.44 -1.86 15.42
N LEU A 100 -9.41 -2.65 15.71
CA LEU A 100 -9.55 -4.04 16.20
C LEU A 100 -9.72 -4.12 17.73
N ILE A 101 -9.42 -3.03 18.44
CA ILE A 101 -9.64 -2.91 19.88
C ILE A 101 -10.85 -1.99 20.09
N ARG A 102 -11.90 -2.52 20.70
CA ARG A 102 -13.02 -1.71 21.20
C ARG A 102 -12.52 -0.89 22.39
N THR A 103 -12.58 0.43 22.26
CA THR A 103 -12.53 1.35 23.39
C THR A 103 -13.88 1.38 24.11
#